data_AF-A0A535SP69-F1
#
_entry.id   AF-A0A535SP69-F1
#
_cell.length_a   1.000
_cell.length_b   1.000
_cell.length_c   1.000
_cell.angle_alpha   90.00
_cell.angle_beta   90.00
_cell.angle_gamma   90.00
#
_symmetry.space_group_name_H-M   'P 1'
#
loop_
_entity.id
_entity.type
_entity.pdbx_description
1 polymer ?
#
loop_
_entity_poly.entity_id
_entity_poly.type
_entity_poly.pdbx_seq_one_letter_code
_entity_poly.pdbx_strand_id
1 'polypeptide(L)'
;MGALKRLYQFHFRNERRERLFLASVAFLITFAIVRAITLTIRLEIGPLRNVTAGGLHVHHLVWGILLLLVVSYVWLLEVGVGSSWIASLTAIAFGVGAALTLDEFALWLNLSDVYWARQGRQSIDAVLIFGGLLSAGVWGWPFFVGIARFVRHKPQTGGAYE
;
A
#
# COMPACT_ATOMS: atom_id res chain seq x y z
N MET A 1 18.56 -12.05 18.64
CA MET A 1 18.29 -11.70 17.22
C MET A 1 18.00 -12.89 16.28
N GLY A 2 18.05 -14.16 16.72
CA GLY A 2 17.90 -15.33 15.82
C GLY A 2 16.48 -15.88 15.62
N ALA A 3 15.55 -15.67 16.55
CA ALA A 3 14.21 -16.26 16.47
C ALA A 3 13.32 -15.55 15.43
N LEU A 4 13.26 -14.22 15.44
CA LEU A 4 12.53 -13.42 14.45
C LEU A 4 13.04 -13.66 13.02
N LYS A 5 14.36 -13.70 12.84
CA LYS A 5 14.98 -13.94 11.52
C LYS A 5 14.67 -15.37 11.01
N ARG A 6 14.66 -16.37 11.90
CA ARG A 6 14.26 -17.75 11.57
C ARG A 6 12.77 -17.86 11.26
N LEU A 7 11.91 -17.18 12.02
CA LEU A 7 10.46 -17.18 11.80
C LEU A 7 10.12 -16.52 10.46
N TYR A 8 10.80 -15.41 10.14
CA TYR A 8 10.69 -14.70 8.86
C TYR A 8 11.10 -15.59 7.69
N GLN A 9 12.28 -16.22 7.75
CA GLN A 9 12.76 -17.13 6.71
C GLN A 9 11.88 -18.39 6.56
N PHE A 10 11.28 -18.87 7.64
CA PHE A 10 10.40 -20.05 7.61
C PHE A 10 9.03 -19.76 7.00
N HIS A 11 8.42 -18.60 7.31
CA HIS A 11 7.11 -18.22 6.77
C HIS A 11 7.17 -17.63 5.34
N PHE A 12 8.28 -16.97 4.97
CA PHE A 12 8.45 -16.33 3.67
C PHE A 12 9.30 -17.14 2.70
N ARG A 13 9.04 -18.45 2.59
CA ARG A 13 9.60 -19.29 1.50
C ARG A 13 9.14 -18.87 0.10
N ASN A 14 8.10 -18.05 0.01
CA ASN A 14 7.55 -17.53 -1.23
C ASN A 14 7.88 -16.03 -1.35
N GLU A 15 8.89 -15.72 -2.16
CA GLU A 15 9.43 -14.38 -2.39
C GLU A 15 8.37 -13.36 -2.79
N ARG A 16 7.32 -13.79 -3.51
CA ARG A 16 6.22 -12.91 -3.92
C ARG A 16 5.40 -12.44 -2.72
N ARG A 17 5.12 -13.33 -1.77
CA ARG A 17 4.36 -12.99 -0.55
C ARG A 17 5.16 -12.05 0.35
N GLU A 18 6.47 -12.23 0.40
CA GLU A 18 7.37 -11.35 1.16
C GLU A 18 7.32 -9.92 0.63
N ARG A 19 7.48 -9.74 -0.69
CA ARG A 19 7.39 -8.40 -1.31
C ARG A 19 6.03 -7.75 -1.08
N LEU A 20 4.93 -8.50 -1.25
CA LEU A 20 3.58 -7.99 -0.99
C LEU A 20 3.42 -7.56 0.47
N PHE A 21 3.90 -8.36 1.41
CA PHE A 21 3.85 -8.04 2.83
C PHE A 21 4.66 -6.78 3.17
N LEU A 22 5.92 -6.71 2.71
CA LEU A 22 6.79 -5.57 2.95
C LEU A 22 6.22 -4.28 2.36
N ALA A 23 5.73 -4.32 1.11
CA ALA A 23 5.08 -3.18 0.48
C ALA A 23 3.83 -2.73 1.27
N SER A 24 3.04 -3.67 1.76
CA SER A 24 1.82 -3.37 2.53
C SER A 24 2.13 -2.73 3.87
N VAL A 25 3.11 -3.26 4.60
CA VAL A 25 3.54 -2.72 5.90
C VAL A 25 4.15 -1.33 5.72
N ALA A 26 5.04 -1.17 4.74
CA ALA A 26 5.65 0.12 4.42
C ALA A 26 4.58 1.17 4.07
N PHE A 27 3.61 0.80 3.22
CA PHE A 27 2.49 1.66 2.87
C PHE A 27 1.71 2.14 4.09
N LEU A 28 1.26 1.23 4.96
CA LEU A 28 0.45 1.57 6.13
C LEU A 28 1.22 2.46 7.11
N ILE A 29 2.49 2.14 7.37
CA ILE A 29 3.34 2.91 8.27
C ILE A 29 3.57 4.32 7.70
N THR A 30 3.96 4.43 6.44
CA THR A 30 4.20 5.73 5.80
C THR A 30 2.93 6.56 5.77
N PHE A 31 1.78 5.98 5.41
CA PHE A 31 0.51 6.70 5.42
C PHE A 31 0.16 7.22 6.80
N ALA A 32 0.30 6.39 7.84
CA ALA A 32 0.03 6.81 9.22
C ALA A 32 0.95 7.95 9.67
N ILE A 33 2.24 7.88 9.32
CA ILE A 33 3.23 8.94 9.64
C ILE A 33 2.87 10.24 8.93
N VAL A 34 2.66 10.20 7.61
CA VAL A 34 2.35 11.41 6.83
C VAL A 34 1.04 12.02 7.32
N ARG A 35 0.01 11.20 7.55
CA ARG A 35 -1.27 11.66 8.09
C ARG A 35 -1.13 12.29 9.48
N ALA A 36 -0.31 11.71 10.35
CA ALA A 36 -0.03 12.27 11.67
C ALA A 36 0.66 13.63 11.56
N ILE A 37 1.65 13.76 10.66
CA ILE A 37 2.34 15.04 10.39
C ILE A 37 1.35 16.09 9.86
N THR A 38 0.51 15.74 8.89
CA THR A 38 -0.49 16.66 8.33
C THR A 38 -1.50 17.09 9.39
N LEU A 39 -1.86 16.19 10.31
CA LEU A 39 -2.75 16.50 11.42
C LEU A 39 -2.06 17.43 12.44
N THR A 40 -0.80 17.19 12.79
CA THR A 40 -0.06 18.07 13.73
C THR A 40 0.16 19.45 13.14
N ILE A 41 0.45 19.55 11.83
CA ILE A 41 0.53 20.84 11.13
C ILE A 41 -0.83 21.57 11.16
N ARG A 42 -1.94 20.88 10.88
CA ARG A 42 -3.30 21.47 10.94
C ARG A 42 -3.72 21.90 12.34
N LEU A 43 -3.24 21.21 13.37
CA LEU A 43 -3.51 21.55 14.77
C LEU A 43 -2.54 22.61 15.31
N GLU A 44 -1.59 23.09 14.48
CA GLU A 44 -0.52 24.03 14.86
C GLU A 44 0.38 23.51 16.00
N ILE A 45 0.51 22.19 16.12
CA ILE A 45 1.30 21.52 17.16
C ILE A 45 2.67 21.11 16.59
N GLY A 46 3.71 21.88 16.92
CA GLY A 46 5.12 21.54 16.66
C GLY A 46 5.85 22.44 15.64
N PRO A 47 7.16 22.23 15.42
CA PRO A 47 8.01 23.10 14.60
C PRO A 47 7.94 22.82 13.09
N LEU A 48 7.22 21.79 12.66
CA LEU A 48 7.14 21.37 11.26
C LEU A 48 6.22 22.31 10.48
N ARG A 49 6.70 22.81 9.36
CA ARG A 49 5.97 23.68 8.44
C ARG A 49 5.98 23.09 7.04
N ASN A 50 5.01 23.47 6.21
CA ASN A 50 4.96 23.07 4.80
C ASN A 50 6.24 23.51 4.07
N VAL A 51 6.74 22.67 3.17
CA VAL A 51 7.89 22.97 2.32
C VAL A 51 7.41 23.82 1.14
N THR A 52 7.88 25.07 1.08
CA THR A 52 7.66 25.98 -0.06
C THR A 52 8.97 26.25 -0.78
N ALA A 53 9.00 26.05 -2.09
CA ALA A 53 10.12 26.44 -2.94
C ALA A 53 9.66 27.56 -3.89
N GLY A 54 10.14 28.79 -3.67
CA GLY A 54 9.91 29.91 -4.61
C GLY A 54 8.46 30.32 -4.84
N GLY A 55 7.54 30.04 -3.91
CA GLY A 55 6.10 30.28 -4.06
C GLY A 55 5.31 29.10 -4.64
N LEU A 56 5.98 28.03 -5.06
CA LEU A 56 5.35 26.78 -5.50
C LEU A 56 5.31 25.77 -4.34
N HIS A 57 4.11 25.36 -3.95
CA HIS A 57 3.90 24.30 -2.98
C HIS A 57 4.02 22.93 -3.67
N VAL A 58 5.19 22.30 -3.54
CA VAL A 58 5.39 20.94 -4.03
C VAL A 58 4.74 19.98 -3.04
N HIS A 59 3.65 19.37 -3.46
CA HIS A 59 2.93 18.36 -2.69
C HIS A 59 3.78 17.08 -2.61
N HIS A 60 3.79 16.40 -1.47
CA HIS A 60 4.59 15.17 -1.30
C HIS A 60 4.16 14.04 -2.24
N LEU A 61 2.96 14.13 -2.82
CA LEU A 61 2.49 13.24 -3.87
C LEU A 61 3.44 13.20 -5.08
N VAL A 62 4.11 14.29 -5.42
CA VAL A 62 5.05 14.36 -6.55
C VAL A 62 6.24 13.43 -6.32
N TRP A 63 6.79 13.44 -5.10
CA TRP A 63 7.86 12.54 -4.71
C TRP A 63 7.40 11.08 -4.68
N GLY A 64 6.16 10.83 -4.26
CA GLY A 64 5.55 9.50 -4.34
C GLY A 64 5.48 8.98 -5.78
N ILE A 65 5.03 9.80 -6.74
CA ILE A 65 4.96 9.44 -8.16
C ILE A 65 6.36 9.15 -8.72
N LEU A 66 7.33 10.03 -8.46
CA LEU A 66 8.71 9.83 -8.91
C LEU A 66 9.31 8.53 -8.36
N LEU A 67 9.07 8.23 -7.08
CA LEU A 67 9.51 6.99 -6.45
C LEU A 67 8.87 5.76 -7.10
N LEU A 68 7.55 5.80 -7.35
CA LEU A 68 6.83 4.74 -8.04
C LEU A 68 7.35 4.51 -9.47
N LEU A 69 7.64 5.58 -10.21
CA LEU A 69 8.20 5.50 -11.56
C LEU A 69 9.58 4.82 -11.54
N VAL A 70 10.47 5.24 -10.64
CA VAL A 70 11.80 4.65 -10.50
C VAL A 70 11.71 3.17 -10.12
N VAL A 71 10.90 2.83 -9.12
CA VAL A 71 10.75 1.43 -8.67
C VAL A 71 10.15 0.56 -9.77
N SER A 72 9.13 1.05 -10.46
CA SER A 72 8.50 0.32 -11.57
C SER A 72 9.47 0.10 -12.72
N TYR A 73 10.29 1.11 -13.05
CA TYR A 73 11.32 1.00 -14.08
C TYR A 73 12.41 -0.02 -13.70
N VAL A 74 12.84 -0.05 -12.44
CA VAL A 74 13.77 -1.07 -11.93
C VAL A 74 13.18 -2.48 -12.08
N TRP A 75 11.88 -2.65 -11.82
CA TRP A 75 11.21 -3.94 -12.01
C TRP A 75 11.06 -4.35 -13.48
N LEU A 76 10.94 -3.40 -14.42
CA LEU A 76 10.97 -3.71 -15.87
C LEU A 76 12.32 -4.28 -16.32
N LEU A 77 13.41 -3.95 -15.62
CA LEU A 77 14.74 -4.51 -15.84
C LEU A 77 14.94 -5.88 -15.17
N GLU A 78 13.88 -6.45 -14.59
CA GLU A 78 13.91 -7.66 -13.76
C GLU A 78 14.83 -7.58 -12.52
N VAL A 79 15.27 -6.37 -12.17
CA VAL A 79 16.11 -6.12 -11.00
C VAL A 79 15.24 -6.17 -9.75
N GLY A 80 15.62 -7.01 -8.78
CA GLY A 80 14.85 -7.19 -7.53
C GLY A 80 13.62 -8.07 -7.67
N VAL A 81 13.50 -8.89 -8.73
CA VAL A 81 12.38 -9.82 -8.93
C VAL A 81 12.59 -11.19 -8.24
N GLY A 82 13.83 -11.58 -7.96
CA GLY A 82 14.21 -12.78 -7.18
C GLY A 82 14.56 -12.50 -5.71
N SER A 83 14.92 -13.53 -4.94
CA SER A 83 15.38 -13.40 -3.54
C SER A 83 16.69 -12.61 -3.43
N SER A 84 16.56 -11.29 -3.31
CA SER A 84 17.66 -10.36 -3.11
C SER A 84 17.23 -9.26 -2.14
N TRP A 85 18.20 -8.67 -1.44
CA TRP A 85 17.93 -7.50 -0.59
C TRP A 85 17.33 -6.32 -1.39
N ILE A 86 17.63 -6.24 -2.69
CA ILE A 86 17.07 -5.27 -3.64
C ILE A 86 15.56 -5.48 -3.81
N ALA A 87 15.10 -6.74 -3.81
CA ALA A 87 13.67 -7.06 -3.88
C ALA A 87 12.90 -6.52 -2.67
N SER A 88 13.47 -6.67 -1.47
CA SER A 88 12.89 -6.12 -0.24
C SER A 88 12.89 -4.59 -0.26
N LEU A 89 14.01 -3.98 -0.69
CA LEU A 89 14.12 -2.53 -0.77
C LEU A 89 13.13 -1.91 -1.76
N THR A 90 13.03 -2.47 -2.96
CA THR A 90 12.09 -1.99 -3.99
C THR A 90 10.63 -2.21 -3.59
N ALA A 91 10.31 -3.30 -2.89
CA ALA A 91 8.98 -3.51 -2.31
C ALA A 91 8.62 -2.46 -1.24
N ILE A 92 9.54 -2.15 -0.33
CA ILE A 92 9.35 -1.10 0.68
C ILE A 92 9.18 0.27 -0.02
N ALA A 93 10.08 0.59 -0.95
CA ALA A 93 10.04 1.85 -1.70
C ALA A 93 8.74 2.01 -2.49
N PHE A 94 8.22 0.93 -3.08
CA PHE A 94 6.90 0.91 -3.71
C PHE A 94 5.79 1.29 -2.71
N GLY A 95 5.77 0.65 -1.53
CA GLY A 95 4.80 0.95 -0.49
C GLY A 95 4.84 2.40 -0.01
N VAL A 96 6.06 2.92 0.21
CA VAL A 96 6.28 4.34 0.57
C VAL A 96 5.76 5.27 -0.53
N GLY A 97 6.10 5.01 -1.79
CA GLY A 97 5.68 5.82 -2.93
C GLY A 97 4.16 5.86 -3.07
N ALA A 98 3.51 4.69 -2.96
CA ALA A 98 2.06 4.59 -2.99
C ALA A 98 1.40 5.37 -1.84
N ALA A 99 1.95 5.33 -0.62
CA ALA A 99 1.41 6.05 0.52
C ALA A 99 1.51 7.57 0.34
N LEU A 100 2.66 8.05 -0.13
CA LEU A 100 2.89 9.47 -0.42
C LEU A 100 1.94 9.98 -1.51
N THR A 101 1.73 9.19 -2.57
CA THR A 101 0.81 9.56 -3.65
C THR A 101 -0.65 9.55 -3.21
N LEU A 102 -1.07 8.58 -2.39
CA LEU A 102 -2.49 8.43 -2.00
C LEU A 102 -2.92 9.32 -0.83
N ASP A 103 -1.99 9.81 0.01
CA ASP A 103 -2.36 10.63 1.17
C ASP A 103 -3.16 11.89 0.79
N GLU A 104 -2.80 12.50 -0.34
CA GLU A 104 -3.45 13.71 -0.90
C GLU A 104 -4.29 13.41 -2.14
N PHE A 105 -4.71 12.15 -2.33
CA PHE A 105 -5.51 11.73 -3.49
C PHE A 105 -6.73 12.65 -3.75
N ALA A 106 -7.41 13.09 -2.70
CA ALA A 106 -8.56 13.97 -2.80
C ALA A 106 -8.24 15.38 -3.35
N LEU A 107 -7.01 15.88 -3.17
CA LEU A 107 -6.58 17.22 -3.59
C LEU A 107 -6.24 17.27 -5.07
N TRP A 108 -5.62 16.24 -5.62
CA TRP A 108 -5.38 16.18 -7.07
C TRP A 108 -6.66 15.76 -7.83
N LEU A 109 -7.44 14.80 -7.33
CA LEU A 109 -8.66 14.38 -8.03
C LEU A 109 -9.68 15.53 -8.15
N ASN A 110 -9.71 16.44 -7.18
CA ASN A 110 -10.52 17.64 -7.21
C ASN A 110 -9.59 18.87 -7.20
N LEU A 111 -9.12 19.28 -8.39
CA LEU A 111 -8.28 20.48 -8.63
C LEU A 111 -8.89 21.82 -8.16
N SER A 112 -10.05 21.83 -7.51
CA SER A 112 -10.68 23.03 -6.97
C SER A 112 -10.50 23.10 -5.46
N ASP A 113 -9.70 24.08 -5.03
CA ASP A 113 -9.37 24.44 -3.64
C ASP A 113 -10.58 24.85 -2.77
N VAL A 114 -11.82 24.56 -3.17
CA VAL A 114 -13.03 25.21 -2.63
C VAL A 114 -13.88 24.29 -1.75
N TYR A 115 -13.49 23.02 -1.51
CA TYR A 115 -14.29 22.08 -0.70
C TYR A 115 -13.60 21.53 0.56
N TRP A 116 -13.05 22.45 1.36
CA TRP A 116 -12.30 22.20 2.61
C TRP A 116 -13.01 21.39 3.72
N ALA A 117 -14.30 21.06 3.61
CA ALA A 117 -15.04 20.34 4.66
C ALA A 117 -15.16 18.81 4.46
N ARG A 118 -14.83 18.25 3.29
CA ARG A 118 -15.07 16.80 3.00
C ARG A 118 -13.85 16.01 2.47
N GLN A 119 -12.73 16.66 2.14
CA GLN A 119 -11.56 16.04 1.49
C GLN A 119 -10.83 14.98 2.33
N GLY A 120 -10.88 15.08 3.67
CA GLY A 120 -10.26 14.05 4.53
C GLY A 120 -10.80 12.65 4.29
N ARG A 121 -12.11 12.51 4.00
CA ARG A 121 -12.76 11.20 3.80
C ARG A 121 -12.39 10.54 2.48
N GLN A 122 -12.30 11.28 1.38
CA GLN A 122 -12.00 10.68 0.07
C GLN A 122 -10.59 10.09 0.00
N SER A 123 -9.58 10.75 0.59
CA SER A 123 -8.24 10.15 0.73
C SER A 123 -8.27 8.91 1.64
N ILE A 124 -9.05 8.95 2.73
CA ILE A 124 -9.22 7.79 3.62
C ILE A 124 -9.87 6.62 2.87
N ASP A 125 -10.91 6.87 2.08
CA ASP A 125 -11.60 5.84 1.28
C ASP A 125 -10.64 5.21 0.26
N ALA A 126 -9.86 6.02 -0.47
CA ALA A 126 -8.85 5.53 -1.40
C ALA A 126 -7.79 4.66 -0.71
N VAL A 127 -7.33 5.07 0.47
CA VAL A 127 -6.36 4.29 1.25
C VAL A 127 -6.98 3.03 1.86
N LEU A 128 -8.23 3.06 2.32
CA LEU A 128 -8.93 1.88 2.82
C LEU A 128 -9.16 0.86 1.70
N ILE A 129 -9.51 1.32 0.50
CA ILE A 129 -9.64 0.46 -0.68
C ILE A 129 -8.29 -0.12 -1.06
N PHE A 130 -7.25 0.70 -1.19
CA PHE A 130 -5.92 0.24 -1.58
C PHE A 130 -5.30 -0.69 -0.53
N GLY A 131 -5.41 -0.34 0.76
CA GLY A 131 -5.03 -1.18 1.89
C GLY A 131 -5.81 -2.50 1.89
N GLY A 132 -7.12 -2.45 1.60
CA GLY A 132 -7.95 -3.64 1.44
C GLY A 132 -7.49 -4.55 0.29
N LEU A 133 -7.10 -3.97 -0.85
CA LEU A 133 -6.54 -4.72 -1.99
C LEU A 133 -5.18 -5.33 -1.66
N LEU A 134 -4.32 -4.59 -0.97
CA LEU A 134 -3.04 -5.10 -0.46
C LEU A 134 -3.25 -6.26 0.52
N SER A 135 -4.17 -6.11 1.47
CA SER A 135 -4.57 -7.17 2.40
C SER A 135 -5.16 -8.38 1.67
N ALA A 136 -6.00 -8.19 0.66
CA ALA A 136 -6.52 -9.27 -0.18
C ALA A 136 -5.40 -9.97 -0.98
N GLY A 137 -4.38 -9.24 -1.45
CA GLY A 137 -3.19 -9.81 -2.09
C GLY A 137 -2.34 -10.67 -1.13
N VAL A 138 -2.16 -10.22 0.11
CA VAL A 138 -1.37 -10.93 1.13
C VAL A 138 -2.12 -12.14 1.70
N TRP A 139 -3.39 -11.97 2.04
CA TRP A 139 -4.20 -12.93 2.82
C TRP A 139 -5.31 -13.62 2.02
N GLY A 140 -5.69 -13.11 0.85
CA GLY A 140 -6.86 -13.59 0.10
C GLY A 140 -6.59 -14.80 -0.79
N TRP A 141 -5.34 -15.11 -1.15
CA TRP A 141 -5.03 -16.27 -2.00
C TRP A 141 -5.60 -17.61 -1.47
N PRO A 142 -5.45 -17.96 -0.16
CA PRO A 142 -6.08 -19.14 0.41
C PRO A 142 -7.62 -19.10 0.36
N PHE A 143 -8.22 -17.92 0.52
CA PHE A 143 -9.68 -17.72 0.50
C PHE A 143 -10.27 -17.94 -0.91
N PHE A 144 -9.69 -17.34 -1.95
CA PHE A 144 -10.13 -17.54 -3.33
C PHE A 144 -9.91 -18.99 -3.80
N VAL A 145 -8.83 -19.65 -3.36
CA VAL A 145 -8.60 -21.08 -3.57
C VAL A 145 -9.66 -21.93 -2.86
N GLY A 146 -10.11 -21.50 -1.67
CA GLY A 146 -11.21 -22.12 -0.94
C GLY A 146 -12.55 -22.00 -1.68
N ILE A 147 -12.87 -20.79 -2.18
CA ILE A 147 -14.06 -20.57 -3.03
C ILE A 147 -14.02 -21.42 -4.30
N ALA A 148 -12.90 -21.46 -5.00
CA ALA A 148 -12.76 -22.25 -6.22
C ALA A 148 -12.95 -23.76 -5.96
N ARG A 149 -12.48 -24.27 -4.81
CA ARG A 149 -12.72 -25.66 -4.41
C ARG A 149 -14.18 -25.91 -4.01
N PHE A 150 -14.79 -25.00 -3.28
CA PHE A 150 -16.20 -25.07 -2.87
C PHE A 150 -17.15 -25.07 -4.08
N VAL A 151 -16.91 -24.19 -5.06
CA VAL A 151 -17.69 -24.15 -6.31
C VAL A 151 -17.48 -25.40 -7.17
N ARG A 152 -16.28 -25.98 -7.18
CA ARG A 152 -15.98 -27.24 -7.88
C ARG A 152 -16.59 -28.48 -7.20
N HIS A 153 -16.85 -28.43 -5.90
CA HIS A 153 -17.44 -29.53 -5.12
C HIS A 153 -18.87 -29.17 -4.67
N LYS A 154 -19.76 -28.83 -5.61
CA LYS A 154 -21.19 -28.94 -5.33
C LYS A 154 -21.50 -30.42 -5.08
N PRO A 155 -21.99 -30.82 -3.90
CA PRO A 155 -22.51 -32.18 -3.71
C PRO A 155 -23.70 -32.34 -4.66
N GLN A 156 -23.68 -33.39 -5.48
CA GLN A 156 -24.89 -33.88 -6.15
C GLN A 156 -25.76 -34.54 -5.07
N THR A 157 -26.48 -33.74 -4.28
CA THR A 157 -27.59 -34.24 -3.45
C THR A 157 -28.88 -33.68 -4.01
N GLY A 158 -29.27 -34.21 -5.16
CA GLY A 158 -30.58 -34.02 -5.76
C GLY A 158 -31.05 -35.35 -6.33
N GLY A 159 -32.03 -35.97 -5.68
CA GLY A 159 -32.82 -37.06 -6.25
C GLY A 159 -32.53 -38.47 -5.71
N ALA A 160 -32.80 -38.72 -4.43
CA ALA A 160 -32.90 -40.08 -3.90
C ALA A 160 -34.12 -40.26 -2.98
N TYR A 161 -35.28 -39.69 -3.34
CA TYR A 161 -36.57 -39.99 -2.67
C TYR A 161 -37.78 -39.74 -3.60
N GLU A 162 -37.80 -40.33 -4.81
CA GLU A 162 -39.05 -40.61 -5.55
C GLU A 162 -38.98 -42.01 -6.16
#